data_AF-A0A0S8H723-F1
#
_entry.id   AF-A0A0S8H723-F1
#
_cell.length_a   1.000
_cell.length_b   1.000
_cell.length_c   1.000
_cell.angle_alpha   90.00
_cell.angle_beta   90.00
_cell.angle_gamma   90.00
#
_symmetry.space_group_name_H-M   'P 1'
#
loop_
_entity.id
_entity.type
_entity.pdbx_description
1 polymer ?
#
loop_
_entity_poly.entity_id
_entity_poly.type
_entity_poly.pdbx_seq_one_letter_code
_entity_poly.pdbx_strand_id
1 'polypeptide(L)'
;MVVFDGRPPEQAEQAGGERIEVHYSGRRNADEIIAEHIAANTAPRRLTVVSTDREIRRAARRRRCKTQSSEEYAAALIRAMDRPGKPRPAEPPEKRHGLTAEQTEAWLKELQLDSEKGQGEEDLP
;
A
#
# COMPACT_ATOMS: atom_id res chain seq x y z
N MET A 1 4.12 -8.92 4.16
CA MET A 1 4.67 -9.84 3.16
C MET A 1 3.55 -10.41 2.31
N VAL A 2 3.66 -10.28 0.99
CA VAL A 2 2.84 -10.95 -0.02
C VAL A 2 3.76 -11.86 -0.82
N VAL A 3 3.37 -13.11 -1.04
CA VAL A 3 4.16 -14.07 -1.83
C VAL A 3 3.39 -14.36 -3.11
N PHE A 4 4.01 -14.09 -4.26
CA PHE A 4 3.49 -14.42 -5.57
C PHE A 4 4.15 -15.69 -6.10
N ASP A 5 3.35 -16.50 -6.81
CA ASP A 5 3.88 -17.67 -7.49
C ASP A 5 4.52 -17.28 -8.83
N GLY A 6 5.64 -17.94 -9.17
CA GLY A 6 6.36 -17.74 -10.42
C GLY A 6 7.47 -16.69 -10.37
N ARG A 7 7.98 -16.33 -11.54
CA ARG A 7 9.10 -15.38 -11.68
C ARG A 7 8.61 -13.93 -11.50
N PRO A 8 9.46 -13.07 -10.93
CA PRO A 8 9.19 -11.65 -10.88
C PRO A 8 8.97 -11.10 -12.30
N PRO A 9 7.91 -10.31 -12.54
CA PRO A 9 7.80 -9.52 -13.76
C PRO A 9 8.89 -8.45 -13.80
N GLU A 10 9.13 -7.86 -14.97
CA GLU A 10 10.16 -6.83 -15.16
C GLU A 10 9.94 -5.61 -14.22
N GLN A 11 8.68 -5.32 -13.85
CA GLN A 11 8.34 -4.28 -12.86
C GLN A 11 8.16 -4.79 -11.41
N ALA A 12 8.72 -5.93 -11.04
CA ALA A 12 8.58 -6.50 -9.69
C ALA A 12 9.01 -5.53 -8.57
N GLU A 13 10.01 -4.67 -8.83
CA GLU A 13 10.47 -3.66 -7.88
C GLU A 13 9.40 -2.61 -7.57
N GLN A 14 8.45 -2.36 -8.49
CA GLN A 14 7.34 -1.42 -8.29
C GLN A 14 6.15 -2.05 -7.55
N ALA A 15 6.10 -3.39 -7.44
CA ALA A 15 5.03 -4.08 -6.72
C ALA A 15 5.19 -3.97 -5.19
N GLY A 16 6.43 -3.79 -4.73
CA GLY A 16 6.75 -3.55 -3.32
C GLY A 16 6.67 -2.05 -2.97
N GLY A 17 6.36 -1.76 -1.71
CA GLY A 17 6.45 -0.42 -1.16
C GLY A 17 6.97 -0.46 0.28
N GLU A 18 7.24 0.70 0.87
CA GLU A 18 7.82 0.80 2.24
C GLU A 18 6.99 0.05 3.30
N ARG A 19 5.70 -0.16 3.05
CA ARG A 19 4.75 -0.85 3.95
C ARG A 19 4.41 -2.28 3.53
N ILE A 20 4.74 -2.68 2.30
CA ILE A 20 4.36 -3.98 1.74
C ILE A 20 5.60 -4.61 1.12
N GLU A 21 6.10 -5.61 1.81
CA GLU A 21 7.14 -6.50 1.30
C GLU A 21 6.53 -7.53 0.35
N VAL A 22 7.09 -7.66 -0.85
CA VAL A 22 6.65 -8.59 -1.90
C VAL A 22 7.75 -9.60 -2.20
N HIS A 23 7.40 -10.88 -2.25
CA HIS A 23 8.29 -11.99 -2.56
C HIS A 23 7.76 -12.78 -3.75
N TYR A 24 8.66 -13.27 -4.61
CA TYR A 24 8.33 -14.13 -5.75
C TYR A 24 8.95 -15.50 -5.54
N SER A 25 8.17 -16.57 -5.68
CA SER A 25 8.63 -17.94 -5.43
C SER A 25 9.65 -18.45 -6.47
N GLY A 26 9.63 -17.87 -7.67
CA GLY A 26 10.52 -18.20 -8.77
C GLY A 26 10.32 -19.62 -9.27
N ARG A 27 11.22 -20.53 -8.87
CA ARG A 27 11.15 -21.97 -9.17
C ARG A 27 10.62 -22.81 -8.02
N ARG A 28 10.53 -22.23 -6.81
CA ARG A 28 9.98 -22.89 -5.62
C ARG A 28 8.47 -22.68 -5.59
N ASN A 29 7.76 -23.50 -4.81
CA ASN A 29 6.35 -23.24 -4.54
C ASN A 29 6.23 -22.13 -3.47
N ALA A 30 5.34 -21.16 -3.69
CA ALA A 30 4.97 -20.15 -2.71
C ALA A 30 4.53 -20.76 -1.36
N ASP A 31 3.89 -21.93 -1.40
CA ASP A 31 3.43 -22.67 -0.22
C ASP A 31 4.58 -23.03 0.72
N GLU A 32 5.72 -23.48 0.17
CA GLU A 32 6.90 -23.81 0.96
C GLU A 32 7.47 -22.57 1.65
N ILE A 33 7.57 -21.47 0.91
CA ILE A 33 8.09 -20.19 1.43
C ILE A 33 7.20 -19.67 2.56
N ILE A 34 5.88 -19.73 2.37
CA ILE A 34 4.91 -19.32 3.40
C ILE A 34 5.02 -20.24 4.62
N ALA A 35 5.14 -21.54 4.42
CA ALA A 35 5.29 -22.51 5.51
C ALA A 35 6.58 -22.28 6.30
N GLU A 36 7.70 -22.03 5.62
CA GLU A 36 8.99 -21.66 6.22
C GLU A 36 8.88 -20.37 7.03
N HIS A 37 8.20 -19.35 6.50
CA HIS A 37 8.03 -18.07 7.19
C HIS A 37 7.16 -18.21 8.45
N ILE A 38 6.05 -18.96 8.34
CA ILE A 38 5.23 -19.33 9.51
C ILE A 38 6.07 -20.15 10.51
N ALA A 39 7.02 -20.95 10.00
CA ALA A 39 7.86 -21.80 10.83
C ALA A 39 8.94 -21.04 11.60
N ALA A 40 9.53 -20.02 11.00
CA ALA A 40 10.57 -19.20 11.58
C ALA A 40 10.02 -18.11 12.53
N ASN A 41 8.73 -17.78 12.43
CA ASN A 41 8.15 -16.70 13.22
C ASN A 41 8.08 -17.03 14.73
N THR A 42 8.66 -16.18 15.56
CA THR A 42 8.73 -16.33 17.02
C THR A 42 7.45 -15.88 17.75
N ALA A 43 6.54 -15.16 17.08
CA ALA A 43 5.30 -14.64 17.64
C ALA A 43 4.07 -15.01 16.78
N PRO A 44 3.77 -16.31 16.60
CA PRO A 44 2.76 -16.77 15.63
C PRO A 44 1.35 -16.24 15.96
N ARG A 45 1.01 -15.99 17.22
CA ARG A 45 -0.29 -15.41 17.63
C ARG A 45 -0.55 -14.00 17.08
N ARG A 46 0.51 -13.29 16.70
CA ARG A 46 0.46 -11.95 16.09
C ARG A 46 0.51 -12.00 14.56
N LEU A 47 0.80 -13.18 13.99
CA LEU A 47 0.85 -13.39 12.56
C LEU A 47 -0.56 -13.72 12.04
N THR A 48 -0.99 -12.99 11.01
CA THR A 48 -2.21 -13.29 10.25
C THR A 48 -1.82 -13.81 8.89
N VAL A 49 -2.29 -15.01 8.54
CA VAL A 49 -2.05 -15.64 7.25
C VAL A 49 -3.34 -15.56 6.43
N VAL A 50 -3.25 -14.92 5.27
CA VAL A 50 -4.35 -14.83 4.29
C VAL A 50 -4.02 -15.76 3.14
N SER A 51 -4.84 -16.77 2.90
CA SER A 51 -4.68 -17.67 1.76
C SER A 51 -5.99 -18.39 1.43
N THR A 52 -6.23 -18.66 0.15
CA THR A 52 -7.34 -19.50 -0.31
C THR A 52 -7.07 -20.98 -0.02
N ASP A 53 -5.80 -21.38 0.01
CA ASP A 53 -5.37 -22.76 0.24
C ASP A 53 -5.74 -23.25 1.66
N ARG A 54 -6.23 -24.50 1.75
CA ARG A 54 -6.67 -25.10 3.02
C ARG A 54 -5.51 -25.70 3.81
N GLU A 55 -4.48 -26.22 3.16
CA GLU A 55 -3.30 -26.79 3.79
C GLU A 55 -2.44 -25.72 4.46
N ILE A 56 -2.21 -24.59 3.79
CA ILE A 56 -1.51 -23.44 4.38
C ILE A 56 -2.24 -22.91 5.60
N ARG A 57 -3.57 -22.74 5.50
CA ARG A 57 -4.38 -22.33 6.66
C ARG A 57 -4.35 -23.36 7.79
N ARG A 58 -4.31 -24.66 7.49
CA ARG A 58 -4.13 -25.72 8.51
C ARG A 58 -2.76 -25.61 9.18
N ALA A 59 -1.69 -25.39 8.41
CA ALA A 59 -0.34 -25.21 8.94
C ALA A 59 -0.23 -23.98 9.85
N ALA A 60 -0.81 -22.86 9.43
CA ALA A 60 -0.89 -21.64 10.22
C ALA A 60 -1.68 -21.83 11.52
N ARG A 61 -2.86 -22.50 11.47
CA ARG A 61 -3.65 -22.81 12.68
C ARG A 61 -2.93 -23.72 13.65
N ARG A 62 -2.18 -24.73 13.16
CA ARG A 62 -1.36 -25.60 14.02
C ARG A 62 -0.37 -24.80 14.87
N ARG A 63 0.13 -23.68 14.36
CA ARG A 63 1.00 -22.75 15.10
C ARG A 63 0.27 -21.64 15.85
N ARG A 64 -1.07 -21.68 15.91
CA ARG A 64 -1.92 -20.67 16.55
C ARG A 64 -1.86 -19.29 15.88
N CYS A 65 -1.49 -19.24 14.59
CA CYS A 65 -1.64 -18.03 13.79
C CYS A 65 -3.12 -17.73 13.54
N LYS A 66 -3.43 -16.44 13.33
CA LYS A 66 -4.73 -16.05 12.79
C LYS A 66 -4.76 -16.44 11.30
N THR A 67 -5.88 -16.97 10.83
CA THR A 67 -6.05 -17.37 9.43
C THR A 67 -7.31 -16.78 8.86
N GLN A 68 -7.24 -16.28 7.63
CA GLN A 68 -8.36 -15.71 6.91
C GLN A 68 -8.33 -16.18 5.45
N SER A 69 -9.49 -16.38 4.83
CA SER A 69 -9.56 -16.62 3.39
C SER A 69 -9.33 -15.33 2.60
N SER A 70 -8.98 -15.46 1.33
CA SER A 70 -8.80 -14.31 0.44
C SER A 70 -10.10 -13.52 0.27
N GLU A 71 -11.26 -14.20 0.22
CA GLU A 71 -12.58 -13.58 0.12
C GLU A 71 -12.94 -12.82 1.40
N GLU A 72 -12.71 -13.42 2.57
CA GLU A 72 -12.90 -12.77 3.86
C GLU A 72 -12.03 -11.53 3.98
N TYR A 73 -10.78 -11.61 3.50
CA TYR A 73 -9.83 -10.50 3.54
C TYR A 73 -10.22 -9.39 2.56
N ALA A 74 -10.59 -9.72 1.34
CA ALA A 74 -11.08 -8.76 0.36
C ALA A 74 -12.32 -8.00 0.87
N ALA A 75 -13.28 -8.72 1.45
CA ALA A 75 -14.46 -8.12 2.05
C ALA A 75 -14.10 -7.21 3.25
N ALA A 76 -13.11 -7.60 4.07
CA ALA A 76 -12.61 -6.76 5.14
C ALA A 76 -11.88 -5.50 4.64
N LEU A 77 -11.15 -5.62 3.54
CA LEU A 77 -10.42 -4.52 2.90
C LEU A 77 -11.39 -3.49 2.31
N ILE A 78 -12.40 -3.93 1.56
CA ILE A 78 -13.45 -3.05 1.03
C ILE A 78 -14.11 -2.27 2.17
N ARG A 79 -14.56 -2.96 3.23
CA ARG A 79 -15.13 -2.31 4.41
C ARG A 79 -14.18 -1.33 5.10
N ALA A 80 -12.87 -1.61 5.07
CA ALA A 80 -11.87 -0.73 5.66
C ALA A 80 -11.64 0.53 4.81
N MET A 81 -11.77 0.43 3.49
CA MET A 81 -11.71 1.56 2.56
C MET A 81 -12.96 2.45 2.66
N ASP A 82 -14.13 1.84 2.83
CA ASP A 82 -15.42 2.57 2.96
C ASP A 82 -15.58 3.26 4.31
N ARG A 83 -14.77 2.87 5.32
CA ARG A 83 -14.82 3.49 6.63
C ARG A 83 -14.28 4.92 6.52
N PRO A 84 -15.04 5.96 6.92
CA PRO A 84 -14.51 7.31 6.93
C PRO A 84 -13.22 7.30 7.76
N GLY A 85 -12.13 7.77 7.14
CA GLY A 85 -10.83 7.80 7.78
C GLY A 85 -10.94 8.48 9.13
N LYS A 86 -10.08 8.09 10.08
CA LYS A 86 -9.92 8.81 11.34
C LYS A 86 -9.76 10.30 10.98
N PRO A 87 -10.55 11.23 11.58
CA PRO A 87 -10.51 12.63 11.17
C PRO A 87 -9.06 13.07 11.14
N ARG A 88 -8.60 13.43 9.94
CA ARG A 88 -7.26 13.98 9.76
C ARG A 88 -7.20 15.20 10.68
N PRO A 89 -6.10 15.43 11.43
CA PRO A 89 -5.96 16.65 12.20
C PRO A 89 -6.38 17.81 11.30
N ALA A 90 -7.34 18.62 11.76
CA ALA A 90 -7.87 19.71 10.97
C ALA A 90 -6.69 20.53 10.45
N GLU A 91 -6.68 20.81 9.15
CA GLU A 91 -5.59 21.55 8.56
C GLU A 91 -5.45 22.90 9.31
N PRO A 92 -4.23 23.27 9.76
CA PRO A 92 -4.01 24.54 10.42
C PRO A 92 -4.66 25.67 9.60
N PRO A 93 -5.37 26.61 10.24
CA PRO A 93 -6.08 27.67 9.54
C PRO A 93 -5.18 28.45 8.57
N GLU A 94 -3.89 28.53 8.87
CA GLU A 94 -2.82 29.11 8.06
C GLU A 94 -2.74 28.54 6.63
N LYS A 95 -3.08 27.26 6.42
CA LYS A 95 -3.06 26.64 5.08
C LYS A 95 -4.37 26.79 4.29
N ARG A 96 -5.45 27.24 4.94
CA ARG A 96 -6.77 27.36 4.31
C ARG A 96 -6.84 28.49 3.29
N HIS A 97 -5.94 29.46 3.40
CA HIS A 97 -5.90 30.65 2.55
C HIS A 97 -4.98 30.50 1.33
N GLY A 98 -4.36 29.31 1.13
CA GLY A 98 -3.39 29.09 0.07
C GLY A 98 -2.11 29.93 0.24
N LEU A 99 -1.19 29.81 -0.72
CA LEU A 99 -0.05 30.72 -0.78
C LEU A 99 -0.51 32.05 -1.39
N THR A 100 -0.12 33.16 -0.77
CA THR A 100 -0.29 34.48 -1.38
C THR A 100 0.54 34.59 -2.67
N ALA A 101 0.23 35.57 -3.53
CA ALA A 101 0.99 35.80 -4.76
C ALA A 101 2.49 36.03 -4.47
N GLU A 102 2.81 36.80 -3.44
CA GLU A 102 4.19 37.07 -3.00
C GLU A 102 4.90 35.80 -2.51
N GLN A 103 4.21 34.95 -1.75
CA GLN A 103 4.76 33.66 -1.33
C GLN A 103 4.99 32.74 -2.53
N THR A 104 4.05 32.73 -3.48
CA THR A 104 4.13 31.91 -4.70
C THR A 104 5.34 32.32 -5.55
N GLU A 105 5.57 33.62 -5.73
CA GLU A 105 6.76 34.15 -6.41
C GLU A 105 8.06 33.81 -5.68
N ALA A 106 8.08 33.89 -4.34
CA ALA A 106 9.23 33.48 -3.55
C ALA A 106 9.55 31.98 -3.73
N TRP A 107 8.53 31.12 -3.74
CA TRP A 107 8.70 29.69 -3.97
C TRP A 107 9.12 29.36 -5.40
N LEU A 108 8.57 30.03 -6.42
CA LEU A 108 8.99 29.88 -7.82
C LEU A 108 10.47 30.23 -8.00
N LYS A 109 10.91 31.32 -7.34
CA LYS A 109 12.32 31.75 -7.37
C LYS A 109 13.25 30.79 -6.64
N GLU A 110 12.85 30.29 -5.47
CA GLU A 110 13.64 29.33 -4.68
C GLU A 110 13.76 27.97 -5.40
N LEU A 111 12.69 27.53 -6.06
CA LEU A 111 12.63 26.25 -6.79
C LEU A 111 13.11 26.36 -8.24
N GLN A 112 13.53 27.55 -8.70
CA GLN A 112 13.99 27.83 -10.07
C GLN A 112 12.95 27.43 -11.14
N LEU A 113 11.68 27.64 -10.84
CA LEU A 113 10.57 27.36 -11.74
C LEU A 113 10.10 28.68 -12.36
N ASP A 114 10.17 28.80 -13.68
CA ASP A 114 9.66 29.96 -14.40
C ASP A 114 8.13 29.90 -14.46
N SER A 115 7.45 30.97 -14.03
CA SER A 115 6.00 31.08 -14.14
C SER A 115 5.61 31.39 -15.59
N GLU A 116 5.51 30.38 -16.44
CA GLU A 116 4.84 30.55 -17.72
C GLU A 116 3.34 30.69 -17.49
N LYS A 117 2.85 31.93 -17.59
CA LYS A 117 1.42 32.23 -17.63
C LYS A 117 0.84 31.62 -18.91
N GLY A 118 0.10 30.52 -18.78
CA GLY A 118 -0.80 30.05 -19.83
C GLY A 118 -1.87 31.11 -20.11
N GLN A 119 -1.79 31.76 -21.28
CA GLN A 119 -2.85 32.57 -21.84
C GLN A 119 -4.04 31.66 -22.18
N GLY A 120 -5.08 31.69 -21.34
CA GLY A 120 -6.42 31.28 -21.71
C GLY A 120 -7.12 32.50 -22.30
N GLU A 121 -7.02 32.68 -23.61
CA GLU A 121 -7.83 33.64 -24.37
C GLU A 121 -9.26 33.08 -24.46
N GLU A 122 -10.16 33.69 -23.68
CA GLU A 122 -11.59 33.62 -23.90
C GLU A 122 -11.89 34.37 -25.22
N ASP A 123 -12.28 33.64 -26.26
CA ASP A 123 -13.05 34.23 -27.35
C ASP A 123 -14.19 33.27 -27.70
N LEU A 124 -15.41 33.71 -27.42
CA LEU A 124 -16.66 32.98 -27.62
C LEU A 124 -17.48 33.74 -28.67
N PRO A 125 -17.87 33.13 -29.80
CA PRO A 125 -19.02 33.58 -30.55
C PRO A 125 -20.34 32.96 -30.02
#